data_AF-A0A3C0NYB0-F1
#
_entry.id   AF-A0A3C0NYB0-F1
#
_cell.length_a   1.000
_cell.length_b   1.000
_cell.length_c   1.000
_cell.angle_alpha   90.00
_cell.angle_beta   90.00
_cell.angle_gamma   90.00
#
_symmetry.space_group_name_H-M   'P 1'
#
loop_
_entity.id
_entity.type
_entity.pdbx_description
1 polymer ?
#
loop_
_entity_poly.entity_id
_entity_poly.type
_entity_poly.pdbx_seq_one_letter_code
_entity_poly.pdbx_strand_id
1 'polypeptide(L)'
;MEKEIRQLIGYRKKIKVLDATIRDGGLVNNFAFDDEFVRALYLANKKAGVDYMEFGYRASKELFDVKDYGPWKFSEDEDIRRIIGDI
;
A
#
# COMPACT_ATOMS: atom_id res chain seq x y z
N MET A 1 -1.14 -38.62 3.23
CA MET A 1 -0.26 -37.48 3.52
C MET A 1 -1.12 -36.39 4.11
N GLU A 2 -1.31 -36.43 5.44
CA GLU A 2 -2.05 -35.40 6.16
C GLU A 2 -1.25 -34.11 6.12
N LYS A 3 -1.77 -33.07 5.45
CA LYS A 3 -1.20 -31.73 5.54
C LYS A 3 -1.24 -31.31 7.01
N GLU A 4 -0.08 -31.13 7.63
CA GLU A 4 0.05 -30.65 9.00
C GLU A 4 -0.63 -29.28 9.16
N ILE A 5 -1.87 -29.29 9.65
CA ILE A 5 -2.63 -28.09 10.02
C ILE A 5 -1.87 -27.25 11.07
N ARG A 6 -1.02 -27.90 11.88
CA ARG A 6 -0.25 -27.29 12.98
C ARG A 6 0.72 -26.19 12.54
N GLN A 7 1.17 -26.18 11.29
CA GLN A 7 2.11 -25.15 10.80
C GLN A 7 1.42 -23.92 10.18
N LEU A 8 0.09 -23.87 10.05
CA LEU A 8 -0.60 -22.75 9.40
C LEU A 8 -0.67 -21.47 10.25
N ILE A 9 -0.57 -21.59 11.58
CA ILE A 9 -0.86 -20.50 12.53
C ILE A 9 0.44 -19.91 13.16
N GLY A 10 1.62 -20.45 12.83
CA GLY A 10 2.92 -20.00 13.37
C GLY A 10 3.63 -18.95 12.51
N TYR A 11 4.49 -18.12 13.12
CA TYR A 11 5.37 -17.19 12.39
C TYR A 11 6.36 -17.96 11.52
N ARG A 12 6.35 -17.68 10.21
CA ARG A 12 7.30 -18.26 9.25
C ARG A 12 8.23 -17.17 8.74
N LYS A 13 9.50 -17.19 9.18
CA LYS A 13 10.53 -16.20 8.81
C LYS A 13 10.69 -15.97 7.29
N LYS A 14 10.33 -16.95 6.45
CA LYS A 14 10.37 -16.86 4.99
C LYS A 14 9.14 -16.18 4.37
N ILE A 15 8.02 -16.12 5.08
CA ILE A 15 6.83 -15.43 4.60
C ILE A 15 7.06 -13.93 4.76
N LYS A 16 6.79 -13.20 3.69
CA LYS A 16 6.82 -11.75 3.65
C LYS A 16 5.40 -11.23 3.48
N VAL A 17 5.05 -10.18 4.22
CA VAL A 17 3.74 -9.55 4.17
C VAL A 17 3.84 -8.28 3.34
N LEU A 18 2.99 -8.17 2.33
CA LEU A 18 2.80 -6.97 1.54
C LEU A 18 1.41 -6.40 1.84
N ASP A 19 1.38 -5.15 2.28
CA ASP A 19 0.16 -4.37 2.37
C ASP A 19 -0.15 -3.75 1.01
N ALA A 20 -1.37 -3.98 0.51
CA ALA A 20 -1.86 -3.42 -0.75
C ALA A 20 -3.11 -2.55 -0.53
N THR A 21 -3.32 -2.02 0.68
CA THR A 21 -4.59 -1.39 1.06
C THR A 21 -4.88 -0.16 0.22
N ILE A 22 -3.89 0.72 -0.02
CA ILE A 22 -4.10 1.94 -0.81
C ILE A 22 -4.29 1.61 -2.29
N ARG A 23 -3.50 0.67 -2.82
CA ARG A 23 -3.66 0.24 -4.22
C ARG A 23 -5.02 -0.39 -4.48
N ASP A 24 -5.40 -1.37 -3.66
CA ASP A 24 -6.60 -2.18 -3.91
C ASP A 24 -7.87 -1.44 -3.49
N GLY A 25 -7.84 -0.75 -2.35
CA GLY A 25 -8.92 0.14 -1.93
C GLY A 25 -9.11 1.32 -2.89
N GLY A 26 -8.05 1.73 -3.59
CA GLY A 26 -8.13 2.78 -4.61
C GLY A 26 -9.03 2.42 -5.79
N LEU A 27 -9.24 1.13 -6.09
CA LEU A 27 -10.14 0.68 -7.16
C LEU A 27 -11.61 1.04 -6.89
N VAL A 28 -12.00 1.18 -5.62
CA VAL A 28 -13.40 1.48 -5.24
C VAL A 28 -13.58 2.92 -4.73
N ASN A 29 -12.50 3.67 -4.54
CA ASN A 29 -12.52 5.04 -4.02
C ASN A 29 -11.77 6.03 -4.94
N ASN A 30 -11.59 5.70 -6.22
CA ASN A 30 -10.85 6.50 -7.19
C ASN A 30 -9.47 6.99 -6.68
N PHE A 31 -8.80 6.17 -5.86
CA PHE A 31 -7.49 6.50 -5.26
C PHE A 31 -7.50 7.79 -4.41
N ALA A 32 -8.66 8.25 -3.95
CA ALA A 32 -8.82 9.48 -3.19
C ALA A 32 -8.72 9.23 -1.67
N PHE A 33 -7.51 8.88 -1.21
CA PHE A 33 -7.20 8.81 0.21
C PHE A 33 -6.50 10.10 0.65
N ASP A 34 -6.89 10.63 1.81
CA ASP A 34 -6.17 11.75 2.42
C ASP A 34 -4.76 11.33 2.88
N ASP A 35 -3.85 12.31 2.93
CA ASP A 35 -2.45 12.07 3.32
C ASP A 35 -2.33 11.60 4.78
N GLU A 36 -3.27 11.98 5.65
CA GLU A 36 -3.25 11.60 7.07
C GLU A 36 -3.49 10.10 7.24
N PHE A 37 -4.49 9.57 6.55
CA PHE A 37 -4.83 8.15 6.48
C PHE A 37 -3.68 7.34 5.91
N VAL A 38 -3.10 7.78 4.78
CA VAL A 38 -1.99 7.05 4.14
C VAL A 38 -0.75 7.05 5.06
N ARG A 39 -0.47 8.17 5.75
CA ARG A 39 0.61 8.26 6.74
C ARG A 39 0.35 7.40 7.97
N ALA A 40 -0.87 7.39 8.48
CA ALA A 40 -1.25 6.55 9.60
C ALA A 40 -1.08 5.06 9.25
N LEU A 41 -1.51 4.64 8.06
CA LEU A 41 -1.32 3.28 7.56
C LEU A 41 0.17 2.94 7.41
N TYR A 42 0.97 3.82 6.81
CA TYR A 42 2.42 3.62 6.69
C TYR A 42 3.09 3.42 8.06
N LEU A 43 2.80 4.28 9.04
CA LEU A 43 3.34 4.16 10.39
C LEU A 43 2.84 2.89 11.11
N ALA A 44 1.59 2.50 10.90
CA ALA A 44 1.03 1.26 11.43
C ALA A 44 1.75 0.03 10.85
N ASN A 45 1.95 -0.01 9.53
CA ASN A 45 2.68 -1.08 8.84
C ASN A 45 4.13 -1.19 9.34
N LYS A 46 4.83 -0.06 9.49
CA LYS A 46 6.18 -0.01 10.07
C LYS A 46 6.21 -0.55 11.50
N LYS A 47 5.25 -0.18 12.34
CA LYS A 47 5.13 -0.67 13.73
C LYS A 47 4.79 -2.15 13.81
N ALA A 48 3.96 -2.64 12.88
CA ALA A 48 3.55 -4.04 12.80
C ALA A 48 4.62 -4.96 12.19
N GLY A 49 5.67 -4.41 11.57
CA GLY A 49 6.70 -5.18 10.89
C GLY A 49 6.25 -5.76 9.55
N VAL A 50 5.33 -5.08 8.86
CA VAL A 50 4.96 -5.39 7.47
C VAL A 50 6.19 -5.15 6.58
N ASP A 51 6.49 -6.10 5.69
CA ASP A 51 7.73 -6.06 4.90
C ASP A 51 7.67 -5.07 3.73
N TYR A 52 6.50 -4.93 3.10
CA TYR A 52 6.30 -4.05 1.94
C TYR A 52 4.94 -3.36 2.01
N MET A 53 4.87 -2.13 1.50
CA MET A 53 3.62 -1.40 1.31
C MET A 53 3.53 -0.92 -0.14
N GLU A 54 2.46 -1.28 -0.81
CA GLU A 54 2.12 -0.83 -2.15
C GLU A 54 1.24 0.43 -2.08
N PHE A 55 1.84 1.60 -2.36
CA PHE A 55 1.15 2.89 -2.27
C PHE A 55 0.05 3.09 -3.31
N GLY A 56 0.12 2.43 -4.46
CA GLY A 56 -0.82 2.67 -5.55
C GLY A 56 -0.27 2.30 -6.92
N TYR A 57 -0.85 2.89 -7.95
CA TYR A 57 -0.40 2.72 -9.34
C TYR A 57 0.54 3.84 -9.75
N ARG A 58 1.35 3.58 -10.78
CA ARG A 58 2.01 4.58 -11.62
C ARG A 58 1.34 4.61 -13.00
N ALA A 59 0.10 5.10 -13.03
CA ALA A 59 -0.70 5.13 -14.26
C ALA A 59 -0.25 6.23 -15.23
N SER A 60 -0.51 6.05 -16.53
CA SER A 60 -0.22 7.09 -17.54
C SER A 60 -1.23 8.24 -17.46
N LYS A 61 -0.74 9.47 -17.35
CA LYS A 61 -1.57 10.70 -17.40
C LYS A 61 -2.10 11.01 -18.80
N GLU A 62 -1.62 10.32 -19.83
CA GLU A 62 -2.18 10.41 -21.19
C GLU A 62 -3.45 9.55 -21.34
N LEU A 63 -3.57 8.49 -20.53
CA LEU A 63 -4.70 7.54 -20.59
C LEU A 63 -5.77 7.82 -19.53
N PHE A 64 -5.44 8.58 -18.47
CA PHE A 64 -6.32 8.89 -17.35
C PHE A 64 -6.24 10.38 -17.03
N ASP A 65 -7.40 11.03 -16.85
CA ASP A 65 -7.44 12.43 -16.40
C ASP A 65 -7.09 12.48 -14.90
N VAL A 66 -6.07 13.27 -14.55
CA VAL A 66 -5.59 13.43 -13.17
C VAL A 66 -6.67 14.00 -12.26
N LYS A 67 -7.65 14.73 -12.80
CA LYS A 67 -8.73 15.34 -12.02
C LYS A 67 -9.74 14.32 -11.49
N ASP A 68 -9.84 13.16 -12.13
CA ASP A 68 -10.82 12.12 -11.79
C ASP A 68 -10.34 11.19 -10.67
N TYR A 69 -9.06 11.27 -10.31
CA TYR A 69 -8.43 10.36 -9.36
C TYR A 69 -7.59 11.10 -8.32
N GLY A 70 -7.46 10.48 -7.15
CA GLY A 70 -6.48 10.92 -6.16
C GLY A 70 -5.04 10.58 -6.56
N PRO A 71 -4.06 11.13 -5.83
CA PRO A 71 -2.64 11.05 -6.18
C PRO A 71 -2.13 9.61 -6.26
N TRP A 72 -2.71 8.68 -5.49
CA TRP A 72 -2.32 7.28 -5.42
C TRP A 72 -2.64 6.47 -6.70
N LYS A 73 -3.34 7.05 -7.68
CA LYS A 73 -3.47 6.46 -9.03
C LYS A 73 -2.18 6.60 -9.83
N PHE A 74 -1.40 7.64 -9.55
CA PHE A 74 -0.19 8.00 -10.27
C PHE A 74 1.07 7.82 -9.41
N SER A 75 0.93 7.90 -8.08
CA SER A 75 1.96 7.62 -7.07
C SER A 75 3.32 8.18 -7.48
N GLU A 76 3.35 9.49 -7.75
CA GLU A 76 4.58 10.18 -8.08
C GLU A 76 5.53 10.17 -6.87
N ASP A 77 6.82 10.33 -7.12
CA ASP A 77 7.83 10.23 -6.05
C ASP A 77 7.62 11.28 -4.97
N GLU A 78 7.16 12.47 -5.34
CA GLU A 78 6.84 13.57 -4.42
C GLU A 78 5.68 13.20 -3.48
N ASP A 79 4.66 12.48 -3.98
CA ASP A 79 3.53 12.02 -3.18
C ASP A 79 3.97 10.99 -2.16
N ILE A 80 4.83 10.05 -2.56
CA ILE A 80 5.37 9.03 -1.67
C ILE A 80 6.26 9.67 -0.60
N ARG A 81 7.17 10.58 -1.00
CA ARG A 81 8.05 11.33 -0.08
C ARG A 81 7.28 12.12 0.97
N ARG A 82 6.15 12.74 0.58
CA ARG A 82 5.28 13.47 1.50
C ARG A 82 4.72 12.59 2.63
N ILE A 83 4.54 11.29 2.38
CA ILE A 83 4.07 10.34 3.40
C ILE A 83 5.20 9.83 4.27
N ILE A 84 6.27 9.35 3.66
CA ILE A 84 7.35 8.65 4.38
C ILE A 84 8.32 9.62 5.06
N GLY A 85 8.32 10.90 4.66
CA GLY A 85 9.25 11.93 5.12
C GLY A 85 10.62 11.83 4.46
N ASP A 86 11.57 12.63 4.96
CA ASP A 86 12.99 12.48 4.58
C ASP A 86 13.54 11.20 5.21
N ILE A 87 14.10 10.32 4.38
CA ILE A 87 14.75 9.06 4.76
C ILE A 87 16.18 9.34 5.23
#